data_AF-A0A0M9ESS0-F1
#
_entry.id   AF-A0A0M9ESS0-F1
#
_cell.length_a   1.000
_cell.length_b   1.000
_cell.length_c   1.000
_cell.angle_alpha   90.00
_cell.angle_beta   90.00
_cell.angle_gamma   90.00
#
_symmetry.space_group_name_H-M   'P 1'
#
loop_
_entity.id
_entity.type
_entity.pdbx_description
1 polymer ?
#
loop_
_entity_poly.entity_id
_entity_poly.type
_entity_poly.pdbx_seq_one_letter_code
_entity_poly.pdbx_strand_id
1 'polypeptide(L)'
;MEVNLDFYDSIVAFAERAKSLPRLDIVLLNAGLCPAKRVLNEQTNHDETIQVNYLSNALLVLLLLPAIKATRPNQPGPTRITFTSSEVAAWSKFNYEDGISILETLDSPGKGSNTTSQMFTSKLLCQFFLVELAKRVPSSLAVINGASPGSVHDSQFNREIDQTFSGAVVKRIMKYVVYTSADGARMMTDAIVNHGDETHGQFLSFRKLVPMAPIIYTKTGKKCGEQLWKETIEELAFAKPERVLKFALD
;
A
#
# COMPACT_ATOMS: atom_id res chain seq x y z
N MET A 1 -14.36 -15.02 -2.13
CA MET A 1 -12.95 -15.41 -1.97
C MET A 1 -12.44 -14.71 -0.72
N GLU A 2 -11.80 -15.44 0.19
CA GLU A 2 -11.24 -14.89 1.43
C GLU A 2 -9.76 -14.55 1.25
N VAL A 3 -9.27 -13.52 1.95
CA VAL A 3 -7.85 -13.19 2.06
C VAL A 3 -7.60 -12.56 3.43
N ASN A 4 -6.59 -13.04 4.14
CA ASN A 4 -6.05 -12.41 5.33
C ASN A 4 -4.64 -11.87 5.02
N LEU A 5 -4.42 -10.58 5.23
CA LEU A 5 -3.14 -9.93 4.97
C LEU A 5 -2.10 -10.14 6.08
N ASP A 6 -2.47 -10.74 7.21
CA ASP A 6 -1.49 -11.13 8.24
C ASP A 6 -0.69 -12.37 7.84
N PHE A 7 -1.18 -13.14 6.86
CA PHE A 7 -0.62 -14.44 6.50
C PHE A 7 -0.28 -14.51 5.01
N TYR A 8 1.01 -14.62 4.69
CA TYR A 8 1.49 -14.72 3.31
C TYR A 8 0.86 -15.90 2.54
N ASP A 9 0.69 -17.05 3.17
CA ASP A 9 0.03 -18.21 2.54
C ASP A 9 -1.41 -17.91 2.11
N SER A 10 -2.14 -17.10 2.91
CA SER A 10 -3.49 -16.67 2.55
C SER A 10 -3.48 -15.78 1.30
N ILE A 11 -2.46 -14.93 1.15
CA ILE A 11 -2.29 -14.04 0.01
C ILE A 11 -1.93 -14.84 -1.25
N VAL A 12 -1.00 -15.78 -1.13
CA VAL A 12 -0.61 -16.70 -2.22
C VAL A 12 -1.83 -17.50 -2.71
N ALA A 13 -2.59 -18.08 -1.78
CA ALA A 13 -3.80 -18.84 -2.12
C ALA A 13 -4.88 -17.96 -2.77
N PHE A 14 -5.02 -16.70 -2.33
CA PHE A 14 -5.94 -15.75 -2.96
C PHE A 14 -5.52 -15.41 -4.39
N ALA A 15 -4.24 -15.12 -4.62
CA ALA A 15 -3.72 -14.81 -5.95
C ALA A 15 -3.83 -16.01 -6.92
N GLU A 16 -3.63 -17.24 -6.42
CA GLU A 16 -3.84 -18.44 -7.24
C GLU A 16 -5.29 -18.56 -7.72
N ARG A 17 -6.25 -18.32 -6.82
CA ARG A 17 -7.68 -18.31 -7.19
C ARG A 17 -8.01 -17.20 -8.20
N ALA A 18 -7.37 -16.05 -8.09
CA ALA A 18 -7.59 -14.92 -9.00
C ALA A 18 -7.24 -15.25 -10.46
N LYS A 19 -6.38 -16.25 -10.72
CA LYS A 19 -6.07 -16.72 -12.09
C LYS A 19 -7.27 -17.34 -12.80
N SER A 20 -8.29 -17.79 -12.07
CA SER A 20 -9.53 -18.32 -12.64
C SER A 20 -10.51 -17.25 -13.11
N LEU A 21 -10.23 -15.97 -12.83
CA LEU A 21 -11.11 -14.88 -13.22
C LEU A 21 -11.13 -14.73 -14.75
N PRO A 22 -12.31 -14.58 -15.37
CA PRO A 22 -12.40 -14.31 -16.81
C PRO A 22 -11.92 -12.89 -17.15
N ARG A 23 -11.96 -11.98 -16.16
CA ARG A 23 -11.61 -10.57 -16.29
C ARG A 23 -11.15 -9.99 -14.94
N LEU A 24 -10.17 -9.09 -14.94
CA LEU A 24 -9.68 -8.40 -13.74
C LEU A 24 -9.40 -6.92 -14.05
N ASP A 25 -10.46 -6.11 -14.13
CA ASP A 25 -10.34 -4.69 -14.53
C ASP A 25 -9.76 -3.78 -13.44
N ILE A 26 -9.99 -4.13 -12.16
CA ILE A 26 -9.80 -3.24 -11.01
C ILE A 26 -9.17 -4.02 -9.85
N VAL A 27 -8.09 -3.49 -9.29
CA VAL A 27 -7.45 -3.97 -8.06
C VAL A 27 -7.30 -2.79 -7.10
N LEU A 28 -8.08 -2.79 -6.02
CA LEU A 28 -8.00 -1.78 -4.97
C LEU A 28 -7.34 -2.37 -3.72
N LEU A 29 -6.08 -1.98 -3.48
CA LEU A 29 -5.30 -2.40 -2.31
C LEU A 29 -5.63 -1.47 -1.14
N ASN A 30 -6.79 -1.69 -0.53
CA ASN A 30 -7.36 -0.82 0.51
C ASN A 30 -7.15 -1.29 1.94
N ALA A 31 -6.96 -2.59 2.15
CA ALA A 31 -6.81 -3.12 3.49
C ALA A 31 -5.57 -2.52 4.19
N GLY A 32 -5.79 -2.11 5.44
CA GLY A 32 -4.76 -1.55 6.31
C GLY A 32 -5.27 -1.42 7.74
N LEU A 33 -4.33 -1.33 8.67
CA LEU A 33 -4.57 -1.25 10.11
C LEU A 33 -3.63 -0.24 10.77
N CYS A 34 -3.99 0.14 11.99
CA CYS A 34 -3.20 0.98 12.89
C CYS A 34 -3.52 0.56 14.33
N PRO A 35 -2.79 -0.43 14.87
CA PRO A 35 -3.03 -0.95 16.22
C PRO A 35 -2.80 0.15 17.28
N ALA A 36 -3.47 0.06 18.42
CA ALA A 36 -3.26 1.00 19.52
C ALA A 36 -1.89 0.80 20.20
N LYS A 37 -1.33 -0.41 20.11
CA LYS A 37 0.00 -0.77 20.61
C LYS A 37 0.76 -1.53 19.55
N ARG A 38 2.08 -1.44 19.57
CA ARG A 38 2.93 -2.19 18.66
C ARG A 38 2.75 -3.70 18.88
N VAL A 39 2.56 -4.42 17.78
CA VAL A 39 2.47 -5.88 17.72
C VAL A 39 3.44 -6.37 16.64
N LEU A 40 4.08 -7.51 16.88
CA LEU A 40 4.86 -8.22 15.87
C LEU A 40 4.01 -9.34 15.31
N ASN A 41 4.03 -9.53 14.00
CA ASN A 41 3.40 -10.66 13.36
C ASN A 41 4.10 -11.96 13.82
N GLU A 42 3.33 -12.94 14.25
CA GLU A 42 3.87 -14.17 14.86
C GLU A 42 4.65 -15.05 13.88
N GLN A 43 4.40 -14.93 12.57
CA GLN A 43 5.02 -15.77 11.54
C GLN A 43 6.23 -15.11 10.90
N THR A 44 6.15 -13.81 10.61
CA THR A 44 7.19 -13.06 9.90
C THR A 44 8.08 -12.25 10.84
N ASN A 45 7.67 -12.06 12.10
CA ASN A 45 8.31 -11.19 13.08
C ASN A 45 8.37 -9.71 12.67
N HIS A 46 7.66 -9.31 11.61
CA HIS A 46 7.55 -7.92 11.21
C HIS A 46 6.62 -7.12 12.12
N ASP A 47 6.83 -5.81 12.22
CA ASP A 47 5.83 -4.90 12.78
C ASP A 47 4.50 -5.07 12.02
N GLU A 48 3.40 -5.34 12.73
CA GLU A 48 2.11 -5.69 12.12
C GLU A 48 1.58 -4.59 11.18
N THR A 49 1.88 -3.32 11.49
CA THR A 49 1.51 -2.20 10.60
C THR A 49 2.28 -2.26 9.29
N ILE A 50 3.57 -2.60 9.33
CA ILE A 50 4.42 -2.75 8.14
C ILE A 50 4.03 -4.00 7.35
N GLN A 51 3.80 -5.11 8.05
CA GLN A 51 3.33 -6.38 7.49
C GLN A 51 2.07 -6.17 6.64
N VAL A 52 1.01 -5.63 7.22
CA VAL A 52 -0.30 -5.52 6.55
C VAL A 52 -0.33 -4.36 5.57
N ASN A 53 0.06 -3.16 6.00
CA ASN A 53 -0.13 -1.97 5.16
C ASN A 53 0.81 -1.95 3.96
N TYR A 54 1.98 -2.59 4.09
CA TYR A 54 3.03 -2.55 3.08
C TYR A 54 3.36 -3.92 2.47
N LEU A 55 4.04 -4.81 3.19
CA LEU A 55 4.61 -6.05 2.63
C LEU A 55 3.55 -6.95 1.99
N SER A 56 2.41 -7.08 2.65
CA SER A 56 1.32 -7.94 2.20
C SER A 56 0.60 -7.38 0.97
N ASN A 57 0.44 -6.06 0.88
CA ASN A 57 -0.07 -5.42 -0.33
C ASN A 57 0.94 -5.51 -1.48
N ALA A 58 2.24 -5.40 -1.21
CA ALA A 58 3.31 -5.61 -2.19
C ALA A 58 3.31 -7.05 -2.73
N LEU A 59 3.22 -8.05 -1.84
CA LEU A 59 3.08 -9.45 -2.23
C LEU A 59 1.85 -9.68 -3.09
N LEU A 60 0.69 -9.19 -2.64
CA LEU A 60 -0.58 -9.38 -3.34
C LEU A 60 -0.53 -8.81 -4.75
N VAL A 61 -0.08 -7.56 -4.93
CA VAL A 61 -0.05 -6.95 -6.27
C VAL A 61 0.90 -7.70 -7.20
N LEU A 62 2.08 -8.10 -6.71
CA LEU A 62 3.08 -8.83 -7.49
C LEU A 62 2.48 -10.16 -7.99
N LEU A 63 1.82 -10.90 -7.10
CA LEU A 63 1.21 -12.19 -7.44
C LEU A 63 -0.04 -12.08 -8.32
N LEU A 64 -0.70 -10.93 -8.38
CA LEU A 64 -1.82 -10.69 -9.29
C LEU A 64 -1.37 -10.35 -10.72
N LEU A 65 -0.12 -9.94 -10.95
CA LEU A 65 0.36 -9.56 -12.29
C LEU A 65 0.17 -10.64 -13.38
N PRO A 66 0.40 -11.94 -13.14
CA PRO A 66 0.12 -12.98 -14.14
C PRO A 66 -1.36 -13.08 -14.49
N ALA A 67 -2.25 -12.94 -13.52
CA ALA A 67 -3.70 -12.96 -13.76
C ALA A 67 -4.10 -11.73 -14.58
N ILE A 68 -3.59 -10.55 -14.23
CA ILE A 68 -3.78 -9.29 -14.98
C ILE A 68 -3.34 -9.45 -16.45
N LYS A 69 -2.16 -10.03 -16.68
CA LYS A 69 -1.69 -10.32 -18.04
C LYS A 69 -2.61 -11.28 -18.77
N ALA A 70 -3.00 -12.39 -18.13
CA ALA A 70 -3.84 -13.42 -18.74
C ALA A 70 -5.24 -12.89 -19.10
N THR A 71 -5.83 -12.01 -18.28
CA THR A 71 -7.14 -11.42 -18.52
C THR A 71 -7.11 -10.20 -19.44
N ARG A 72 -5.93 -9.64 -19.73
CA ARG A 72 -5.79 -8.42 -20.54
C ARG A 72 -6.53 -8.48 -21.88
N PRO A 73 -6.51 -9.57 -22.68
CA PRO A 73 -7.26 -9.64 -23.94
C PRO A 73 -8.78 -9.53 -23.79
N ASN A 74 -9.32 -9.83 -22.60
CA ASN A 74 -10.75 -9.81 -22.30
C ASN A 74 -11.22 -8.46 -21.72
N GLN A 75 -10.35 -7.45 -21.68
CA GLN A 75 -10.59 -6.17 -21.02
C GLN A 75 -10.58 -5.01 -22.02
N PRO A 76 -11.48 -4.02 -21.87
CA PRO A 76 -11.50 -2.84 -22.74
C PRO A 76 -10.25 -1.96 -22.56
N GLY A 77 -9.60 -2.03 -21.40
CA GLY A 77 -8.46 -1.21 -21.03
C GLY A 77 -7.53 -1.93 -20.05
N PRO A 78 -6.34 -1.35 -19.79
CA PRO A 78 -5.40 -1.89 -18.80
C PRO A 78 -6.08 -2.07 -17.45
N THR A 79 -5.63 -3.05 -16.67
CA THR A 79 -6.11 -3.19 -15.28
C THR A 79 -5.74 -1.93 -14.51
N ARG A 80 -6.64 -1.46 -13.65
CA ARG A 80 -6.41 -0.27 -12.83
C ARG A 80 -6.11 -0.70 -11.41
N ILE A 81 -4.95 -0.32 -10.92
CA ILE A 81 -4.46 -0.68 -9.60
C ILE A 81 -4.32 0.60 -8.77
N THR A 82 -5.02 0.67 -7.65
CA THR A 82 -4.91 1.79 -6.70
C THR A 82 -4.49 1.30 -5.33
N PHE A 83 -3.39 1.85 -4.82
CA PHE A 83 -2.99 1.68 -3.43
C PHE A 83 -3.67 2.72 -2.54
N THR A 84 -4.18 2.29 -1.39
CA THR A 84 -4.64 3.23 -0.36
C THR A 84 -3.43 3.79 0.39
N SER A 85 -3.00 4.97 -0.04
CA SER A 85 -1.90 5.75 0.54
C SER A 85 -2.46 6.90 1.39
N SER A 86 -1.61 7.85 1.81
CA SER A 86 -2.01 9.04 2.54
C SER A 86 -0.93 10.11 2.50
N GLU A 87 -1.36 11.37 2.65
CA GLU A 87 -0.54 12.57 2.83
C GLU A 87 0.37 12.46 4.05
N VAL A 88 -0.02 11.66 5.06
CA VAL A 88 0.77 11.43 6.28
C VAL A 88 2.14 10.81 5.99
N ALA A 89 2.34 10.21 4.80
CA ALA A 89 3.64 9.75 4.33
C ALA A 89 4.68 10.89 4.36
N ALA A 90 4.28 12.12 4.07
CA ALA A 90 5.15 13.30 4.12
C ALA A 90 5.57 13.70 5.54
N TRP A 91 4.92 13.16 6.57
CA TRP A 91 5.23 13.39 7.98
C TRP A 91 5.97 12.23 8.63
N SER A 92 6.33 11.20 7.86
CA SER A 92 7.20 10.14 8.34
C SER A 92 8.52 10.72 8.83
N LYS A 93 8.97 10.23 9.99
CA LYS A 93 10.29 10.54 10.57
C LYS A 93 11.34 9.50 10.20
N PHE A 94 11.01 8.59 9.30
CA PHE A 94 11.96 7.58 8.82
C PHE A 94 13.16 8.28 8.17
N ASN A 95 14.35 7.98 8.66
CA ASN A 95 15.60 8.47 8.12
C ASN A 95 16.31 7.30 7.42
N TYR A 96 16.58 7.49 6.13
CA TYR A 96 17.28 6.49 5.34
C TYR A 96 18.80 6.62 5.53
N GLU A 97 19.45 5.49 5.78
CA GLU A 97 20.90 5.38 5.94
C GLU A 97 21.43 4.28 4.99
N ASP A 98 22.42 4.65 4.16
CA ASP A 98 22.99 3.75 3.15
C ASP A 98 23.69 2.56 3.83
N GLY A 99 23.39 1.34 3.39
CA GLY A 99 23.95 0.11 3.96
C GLY A 99 23.27 -0.41 5.23
N ILE A 100 22.23 0.25 5.74
CA ILE A 100 21.39 -0.25 6.84
C ILE A 100 20.09 -0.82 6.28
N SER A 101 19.70 -2.02 6.70
CA SER A 101 18.44 -2.65 6.28
C SER A 101 17.23 -1.83 6.70
N ILE A 102 16.36 -1.50 5.74
CA ILE A 102 15.15 -0.72 5.97
C ILE A 102 14.15 -1.55 6.78
N LEU A 103 13.87 -2.79 6.36
CA LEU A 103 12.89 -3.65 7.02
C LEU A 103 13.31 -3.99 8.45
N GLU A 104 14.57 -4.38 8.69
CA GLU A 104 15.07 -4.70 10.04
C GLU A 104 15.00 -3.49 10.97
N THR A 105 15.27 -2.28 10.46
CA THR A 105 15.16 -1.03 11.24
C THR A 105 13.72 -0.79 11.71
N LEU A 106 12.72 -1.17 10.91
CA LEU A 106 11.31 -1.00 11.24
C LEU A 106 10.81 -2.07 12.22
N ASP A 107 11.44 -3.24 12.23
CA ASP A 107 11.15 -4.34 13.15
C ASP A 107 11.82 -4.18 14.52
N SER A 108 12.83 -3.32 14.62
CA SER A 108 13.49 -2.97 15.88
C SER A 108 13.59 -1.46 16.06
N PRO A 109 12.45 -0.74 16.12
CA PRO A 109 12.48 0.70 16.07
C PRO A 109 13.06 1.28 17.37
N GLY A 110 13.90 2.31 17.24
CA GLY A 110 14.56 2.97 18.36
C GLY A 110 13.60 3.70 19.33
N LYS A 111 14.17 4.22 20.41
CA LYS A 111 13.43 5.01 21.42
C LYS A 111 12.67 6.17 20.74
N GLY A 112 11.37 6.26 20.99
CA GLY A 112 10.50 7.32 20.47
C GLY A 112 9.64 6.93 19.27
N SER A 113 9.79 5.73 18.72
CA SER A 113 8.82 5.16 17.77
C SER A 113 7.51 4.80 18.46
N ASN A 114 6.39 5.08 17.80
CA ASN A 114 5.06 4.70 18.21
C ASN A 114 4.24 4.20 17.01
N THR A 115 3.03 3.72 17.26
CA THR A 115 2.17 3.16 16.20
C THR A 115 1.78 4.21 15.15
N THR A 116 1.65 5.48 15.54
CA THR A 116 1.42 6.59 14.59
C THR A 116 2.61 6.79 13.66
N SER A 117 3.85 6.81 14.17
CA SER A 117 5.03 6.92 13.33
C SER A 117 5.20 5.72 12.41
N GLN A 118 4.91 4.50 12.89
CA GLN A 118 4.91 3.30 12.04
C GLN A 118 3.86 3.37 10.94
N MET A 119 2.65 3.88 11.25
CA MET A 119 1.62 4.09 10.23
C MET A 119 2.10 5.06 9.15
N PHE A 120 2.67 6.21 9.55
CA PHE A 120 3.17 7.21 8.60
C PHE A 120 4.29 6.65 7.74
N THR A 121 5.23 5.90 8.36
CA THR A 121 6.28 5.20 7.63
C THR A 121 5.71 4.16 6.68
N SER A 122 4.72 3.35 7.07
CA SER A 122 4.09 2.37 6.18
C SER A 122 3.52 3.03 4.91
N LYS A 123 2.91 4.22 5.03
CA LYS A 123 2.40 4.98 3.88
C LYS A 123 3.52 5.55 3.01
N LEU A 124 4.65 5.93 3.60
CA LEU A 124 5.86 6.32 2.86
C LEU A 124 6.45 5.13 2.07
N LEU A 125 6.57 3.95 2.69
CA LEU A 125 7.04 2.74 2.00
C LEU A 125 6.15 2.37 0.82
N CYS A 126 4.82 2.48 0.98
CA CYS A 126 3.89 2.29 -0.13
C CYS A 126 4.14 3.26 -1.28
N GLN A 127 4.47 4.53 -1.02
CA GLN A 127 4.79 5.50 -2.08
C GLN A 127 6.10 5.14 -2.79
N PHE A 128 7.15 4.76 -2.06
CA PHE A 128 8.41 4.28 -2.68
C PHE A 128 8.18 3.05 -3.56
N PHE A 129 7.50 2.04 -3.03
CA PHE A 129 7.23 0.81 -3.75
C PHE A 129 6.34 1.03 -4.97
N LEU A 130 5.31 1.87 -4.86
CA LEU A 130 4.47 2.24 -5.99
C LEU A 130 5.30 2.84 -7.12
N VAL A 131 6.21 3.77 -6.81
CA VAL A 131 7.10 4.39 -7.81
C VAL A 131 8.00 3.34 -8.47
N GLU A 132 8.55 2.41 -7.70
CA GLU A 132 9.38 1.33 -8.24
C GLU A 132 8.59 0.33 -9.08
N LEU A 133 7.37 -0.02 -8.66
CA LEU A 133 6.49 -0.92 -9.41
C LEU A 133 6.05 -0.31 -10.74
N ALA A 134 5.66 0.97 -10.74
CA ALA A 134 5.25 1.70 -11.94
C ALA A 134 6.40 1.83 -12.96
N LYS A 135 7.66 1.90 -12.53
CA LYS A 135 8.81 1.86 -13.46
C LYS A 135 8.95 0.53 -14.20
N ARG A 136 8.42 -0.55 -13.63
CA ARG A 136 8.61 -1.93 -14.12
C ARG A 136 7.40 -2.45 -14.88
N VAL A 137 6.19 -2.00 -14.53
CA VAL A 137 4.95 -2.43 -15.16
C VAL A 137 4.46 -1.37 -16.14
N PRO A 138 4.35 -1.66 -17.45
CA PRO A 138 3.89 -0.68 -18.42
C PRO A 138 2.41 -0.34 -18.18
N SER A 139 2.04 0.93 -18.38
CA SER A 139 0.65 1.41 -18.25
C SER A 139 -0.33 0.68 -19.15
N SER A 140 0.13 0.14 -20.29
CA SER A 140 -0.67 -0.66 -21.22
C SER A 140 -1.13 -2.01 -20.64
N LEU A 141 -0.39 -2.55 -19.67
CA LEU A 141 -0.77 -3.73 -18.89
C LEU A 141 -1.60 -3.32 -17.68
N ALA A 142 -1.08 -2.39 -16.87
CA ALA A 142 -1.77 -1.86 -15.72
C ALA A 142 -1.43 -0.39 -15.42
N VAL A 143 -2.47 0.43 -15.22
CA VAL A 143 -2.33 1.78 -14.69
C VAL A 143 -2.26 1.69 -13.17
N ILE A 144 -1.15 2.14 -12.57
CA ILE A 144 -0.87 1.97 -11.14
C ILE A 144 -0.77 3.34 -10.49
N ASN A 145 -1.64 3.64 -9.54
CA ASN A 145 -1.62 4.88 -8.79
C ASN A 145 -1.84 4.66 -7.29
N GLY A 146 -1.66 5.72 -6.51
CA GLY A 146 -1.95 5.75 -5.09
C GLY A 146 -3.01 6.81 -4.84
N ALA A 147 -3.90 6.58 -3.89
CA ALA A 147 -4.91 7.57 -3.51
C ALA A 147 -5.13 7.63 -2.01
N SER A 148 -5.47 8.81 -1.52
CA SER A 148 -5.89 9.02 -0.14
C SER A 148 -7.43 9.05 -0.05
N PRO A 149 -8.03 8.33 0.90
CA PRO A 149 -9.44 8.47 1.23
C PRO A 149 -9.72 9.73 2.07
N GLY A 150 -8.68 10.51 2.39
CA GLY A 150 -8.75 11.57 3.40
C GLY A 150 -8.85 11.01 4.82
N SER A 151 -9.03 11.91 5.79
CA SER A 151 -9.32 11.50 7.18
C SER A 151 -10.78 11.07 7.30
N VAL A 152 -11.03 9.82 7.69
CA VAL A 152 -12.39 9.24 7.79
C VAL A 152 -12.72 8.91 9.24
N HIS A 153 -13.83 9.45 9.77
CA HIS A 153 -14.15 9.32 11.20
C HIS A 153 -15.03 8.12 11.56
N ASP A 154 -15.83 7.59 10.63
CA ASP A 154 -16.84 6.55 10.87
C ASP A 154 -16.40 5.16 10.41
N SER A 155 -15.16 5.02 9.96
CA SER A 155 -14.54 3.71 9.71
C SER A 155 -14.17 3.01 11.02
N GLN A 156 -13.89 1.71 10.93
CA GLN A 156 -13.34 0.95 12.06
C GLN A 156 -11.80 1.01 12.13
N PHE A 157 -11.15 1.88 11.36
CA PHE A 157 -9.69 1.97 11.30
C PHE A 157 -9.06 2.27 12.67
N ASN A 158 -9.68 3.17 13.44
CA ASN A 158 -9.23 3.56 14.79
C ASN A 158 -9.97 2.83 15.91
N ARG A 159 -10.58 1.65 15.66
CA ARG A 159 -11.50 0.99 16.60
C ARG A 159 -10.94 0.78 18.01
N GLU A 160 -9.65 0.49 18.14
CA GLU A 160 -9.00 0.29 19.45
C GLU A 160 -8.81 1.62 20.19
N ILE A 161 -8.43 2.68 19.46
CA ILE A 161 -8.25 4.02 20.01
C ILE A 161 -9.61 4.61 20.37
N ASP A 162 -10.62 4.43 19.53
CA ASP A 162 -12.00 4.92 19.71
C ASP A 162 -12.68 4.33 20.96
N GLN A 163 -12.22 3.18 21.45
CA GLN A 163 -12.70 2.57 22.69
C GLN A 163 -12.12 3.24 23.95
N THR A 164 -11.04 4.02 23.81
CA THR A 164 -10.52 4.83 24.93
C THR A 164 -11.39 6.05 25.17
N PHE A 165 -11.44 6.56 26.40
CA PHE A 165 -12.25 7.75 26.73
C PHE A 165 -11.85 8.97 25.88
N SER A 166 -10.55 9.24 25.75
CA SER A 166 -10.03 10.35 24.93
C SER A 166 -10.31 10.14 23.44
N GLY A 167 -10.14 8.91 22.93
CA GLY A 167 -10.45 8.58 21.54
C GLY A 167 -11.93 8.76 21.20
N ALA A 168 -12.84 8.34 22.09
CA ALA A 168 -14.28 8.55 21.91
C ALA A 168 -14.66 10.03 21.83
N VAL A 169 -14.04 10.89 22.66
CA VAL A 169 -14.23 12.35 22.61
C VAL A 169 -13.72 12.92 21.28
N VAL A 170 -12.51 12.53 20.86
CA VAL A 170 -11.92 12.96 19.59
C VAL A 170 -12.79 12.55 18.40
N LYS A 171 -13.26 11.30 18.37
CA LYS A 171 -14.16 10.79 17.31
C LYS A 171 -15.43 11.62 17.18
N ARG A 172 -16.03 12.03 18.31
CA ARG A 172 -17.24 12.86 18.32
C ARG A 172 -17.00 14.25 17.73
N ILE A 173 -15.82 14.83 17.93
CA ILE A 173 -15.41 16.10 17.33
C ILE A 173 -15.12 15.91 15.84
N MET A 174 -14.34 14.88 15.49
CA MET A 174 -13.92 14.60 14.12
C MET A 174 -15.09 14.39 13.16
N LYS A 175 -16.24 13.88 13.64
CA LYS A 175 -17.48 13.77 12.85
C LYS A 175 -17.88 15.06 12.13
N TYR A 176 -17.50 16.23 12.65
CA TYR A 176 -17.86 17.53 12.07
C TYR A 176 -16.74 18.17 11.24
N VAL A 177 -15.55 17.57 11.23
CA VAL A 177 -14.33 18.17 10.67
C VAL A 177 -13.76 17.35 9.52
N VAL A 178 -13.99 16.03 9.52
CA VAL A 178 -13.41 15.12 8.54
C VAL A 178 -14.49 14.33 7.79
N TYR A 179 -14.06 13.47 6.87
CA TYR A 179 -14.92 12.81 5.90
C TYR A 179 -15.65 11.60 6.48
N THR A 180 -16.76 11.24 5.85
CA THR A 180 -17.42 9.95 6.06
C THR A 180 -16.76 8.84 5.23
N SER A 181 -17.06 7.58 5.54
CA SER A 181 -16.58 6.43 4.78
C SER A 181 -17.11 6.45 3.34
N ALA A 182 -18.31 6.99 3.13
CA ALA A 182 -18.86 7.22 1.79
C ALA A 182 -18.04 8.25 1.01
N ASP A 183 -17.60 9.33 1.66
CA ASP A 183 -16.74 10.33 1.03
C ASP A 183 -15.35 9.78 0.71
N GLY A 184 -14.73 9.04 1.64
CA GLY A 184 -13.46 8.36 1.37
C GLY A 184 -13.57 7.35 0.22
N ALA A 185 -14.65 6.55 0.21
CA ALA A 185 -14.93 5.62 -0.89
C ALA A 185 -15.10 6.33 -2.24
N ARG A 186 -15.71 7.53 -2.28
CA ARG A 186 -15.79 8.34 -3.50
C ARG A 186 -14.41 8.77 -4.00
N MET A 187 -13.49 9.12 -3.09
CA MET A 187 -12.12 9.50 -3.48
C MET A 187 -11.34 8.30 -4.05
N MET A 188 -11.45 7.13 -3.40
CA MET A 188 -10.80 5.91 -3.89
C MET A 188 -11.42 5.43 -5.22
N THR A 189 -12.74 5.54 -5.35
CA THR A 189 -13.46 5.20 -6.59
C THR A 189 -13.02 6.14 -7.71
N ASP A 190 -12.96 7.44 -7.48
CA ASP A 190 -12.49 8.41 -8.46
C ASP A 190 -11.09 8.04 -8.98
N ALA A 191 -10.14 7.79 -8.07
CA ALA A 191 -8.77 7.41 -8.40
C ALA A 191 -8.66 6.18 -9.31
N ILE A 192 -9.53 5.18 -9.11
CA ILE A 192 -9.48 3.92 -9.86
C ILE A 192 -10.37 3.91 -11.11
N VAL A 193 -11.41 4.76 -11.20
CA VAL A 193 -12.35 4.73 -12.33
C VAL A 193 -12.27 5.91 -13.30
N ASN A 194 -11.78 7.08 -12.87
CA ASN A 194 -11.85 8.31 -13.66
C ASN A 194 -10.53 8.75 -14.31
N HIS A 195 -9.43 8.06 -14.01
CA HIS A 195 -8.10 8.44 -14.46
C HIS A 195 -7.46 7.38 -15.35
N GLY A 196 -6.44 7.78 -16.12
CA GLY A 196 -5.67 6.94 -17.02
C GLY A 196 -4.16 7.05 -16.76
N ASP A 197 -3.40 6.94 -17.85
CA ASP A 197 -1.93 6.90 -17.87
C ASP A 197 -1.27 8.08 -17.15
N GLU A 198 -1.92 9.25 -17.10
CA GLU A 198 -1.42 10.43 -16.38
C GLU A 198 -1.28 10.23 -14.87
N THR A 199 -1.94 9.20 -14.31
CA THR A 199 -1.82 8.84 -12.89
C THR A 199 -0.86 7.68 -12.64
N HIS A 200 -0.30 7.08 -13.69
CA HIS A 200 0.63 5.96 -13.56
C HIS A 200 1.91 6.40 -12.80
N GLY A 201 2.19 5.75 -11.68
CA GLY A 201 3.26 6.11 -10.76
C GLY A 201 3.02 7.39 -9.96
N GLN A 202 1.78 7.91 -9.93
CA GLN A 202 1.42 9.16 -9.26
C GLN A 202 0.51 8.93 -8.03
N PHE A 203 0.28 10.01 -7.29
CA PHE A 203 -0.55 10.01 -6.09
C PHE A 203 -1.70 11.03 -6.21
N LEU A 204 -2.90 10.59 -5.83
CA LEU A 204 -4.10 11.42 -5.78
C LEU A 204 -4.52 11.70 -4.34
N SER A 205 -4.87 12.96 -4.10
CA SER A 205 -5.50 13.41 -2.86
C SER A 205 -6.63 14.35 -3.21
N PHE A 206 -7.77 14.21 -2.53
CA PHE A 206 -8.97 15.01 -2.80
C PHE A 206 -9.38 15.01 -4.29
N ARG A 207 -9.22 13.87 -4.97
CA ARG A 207 -9.50 13.68 -6.41
C ARG A 207 -8.62 14.52 -7.35
N LYS A 208 -7.43 14.90 -6.91
CA LYS A 208 -6.44 15.66 -7.69
C LYS A 208 -5.08 14.99 -7.60
N LEU A 209 -4.33 15.06 -8.68
CA LEU A 209 -2.90 14.76 -8.65
C LEU A 209 -2.19 15.74 -7.69
N VAL A 210 -1.45 15.18 -6.75
CA VAL A 210 -0.65 15.95 -5.79
C VAL A 210 0.74 15.34 -5.66
N PRO A 211 1.75 16.09 -5.21
CA PRO A 211 3.06 15.53 -4.91
C PRO A 211 2.98 14.44 -3.83
N MET A 212 3.84 13.43 -3.96
CA MET A 212 4.14 12.47 -2.89
C MET A 212 5.02 13.10 -1.80
N ALA A 213 5.41 12.31 -0.80
CA ALA A 213 6.37 12.76 0.21
C ALA A 213 7.63 13.35 -0.44
N PRO A 214 8.13 14.51 0.02
CA PRO A 214 9.24 15.21 -0.65
C PRO A 214 10.49 14.36 -0.86
N ILE A 215 10.79 13.44 0.06
CA ILE A 215 11.94 12.53 -0.02
C ILE A 215 11.93 11.70 -1.30
N ILE A 216 10.76 11.29 -1.83
CA ILE A 216 10.61 10.49 -3.07
C ILE A 216 11.37 11.12 -4.25
N TYR A 217 11.41 12.45 -4.31
CA TYR A 217 12.01 13.20 -5.42
C TYR A 217 13.51 13.51 -5.24
N THR A 218 14.10 13.08 -4.12
CA THR A 218 15.51 13.37 -3.80
C THR A 218 16.44 12.25 -4.27
N LYS A 219 17.75 12.54 -4.38
CA LYS A 219 18.78 11.51 -4.67
C LYS A 219 18.80 10.43 -3.58
N THR A 220 18.68 10.83 -2.32
CA THR A 220 18.60 9.92 -1.16
C THR A 220 17.36 9.04 -1.24
N GLY A 221 16.21 9.62 -1.55
CA GLY A 221 14.97 8.86 -1.74
C GLY A 221 15.06 7.87 -2.90
N LYS A 222 15.71 8.23 -4.01
CA LYS A 222 15.94 7.27 -5.10
C LYS A 222 16.70 6.03 -4.62
N LYS A 223 17.80 6.21 -3.88
CA LYS A 223 18.53 5.09 -3.27
C LYS A 223 17.65 4.29 -2.31
N CYS A 224 16.90 4.98 -1.45
CA CYS A 224 15.96 4.36 -0.52
C CYS A 224 14.92 3.50 -1.23
N GLY A 225 14.32 3.99 -2.33
CA GLY A 225 13.34 3.25 -3.12
C GLY A 225 13.94 2.01 -3.79
N GLU A 226 15.13 2.14 -4.38
CA GLU A 226 15.86 1.02 -5.00
C GLU A 226 16.22 -0.06 -3.97
N GLN A 227 16.72 0.35 -2.79
CA GLN A 227 17.04 -0.56 -1.70
C GLN A 227 15.77 -1.22 -1.13
N LEU A 228 14.71 -0.44 -0.89
CA LEU A 228 13.43 -0.96 -0.39
C LEU A 228 12.84 -2.00 -1.35
N TRP A 229 12.89 -1.72 -2.67
CA TRP A 229 12.47 -2.69 -3.67
C TRP A 229 13.26 -3.99 -3.55
N LYS A 230 14.60 -3.90 -3.47
CA LYS A 230 15.47 -5.07 -3.33
C LYS A 230 15.13 -5.88 -2.08
N GLU A 231 15.07 -5.24 -0.91
CA GLU A 231 14.73 -5.89 0.36
C GLU A 231 13.34 -6.54 0.31
N THR A 232 12.37 -5.89 -0.34
CA THR A 232 11.01 -6.45 -0.51
C THR A 232 11.01 -7.70 -1.38
N ILE A 233 11.79 -7.70 -2.47
CA ILE A 233 11.91 -8.87 -3.34
C ILE A 233 12.63 -10.02 -2.63
N GLU A 234 13.63 -9.72 -1.80
CA GLU A 234 14.35 -10.69 -0.98
C GLU A 234 13.46 -11.30 0.11
N GLU A 235 12.73 -10.46 0.86
CA GLU A 235 11.73 -10.88 1.85
C GLU A 235 10.67 -11.81 1.24
N LEU A 236 10.17 -11.46 0.06
CA LEU A 236 9.12 -12.20 -0.62
C LEU A 236 9.64 -13.31 -1.54
N ALA A 237 10.94 -13.68 -1.46
CA ALA A 237 11.58 -14.60 -2.38
C ALA A 237 10.91 -15.99 -2.44
N PHE A 238 10.29 -16.44 -1.35
CA PHE A 238 9.53 -17.70 -1.29
C PHE A 238 8.41 -17.76 -2.35
N ALA A 239 7.83 -16.60 -2.70
CA ALA A 239 6.77 -16.47 -3.70
C ALA A 239 7.30 -16.23 -5.13
N LYS A 240 8.62 -16.17 -5.32
CA LYS A 240 9.32 -15.97 -6.60
C LYS A 240 8.87 -14.71 -7.37
N PRO A 241 8.77 -13.53 -6.72
CA PRO A 241 8.22 -12.31 -7.31
C PRO A 241 8.95 -11.86 -8.58
N GLU A 242 10.27 -12.04 -8.70
CA GLU A 242 11.01 -11.69 -9.91
C GLU A 242 10.58 -12.51 -11.13
N ARG A 243 10.37 -13.82 -10.94
CA ARG A 243 9.89 -14.71 -12.00
C ARG A 243 8.47 -14.33 -12.42
N VAL A 244 7.64 -14.01 -11.44
CA VAL A 244 6.25 -13.57 -11.64
C VAL A 244 6.21 -12.26 -12.43
N LEU A 245 7.02 -11.28 -12.04
CA LEU A 245 7.16 -10.01 -12.73
C LEU A 245 7.66 -10.21 -14.15
N LYS A 246 8.74 -10.96 -14.36
CA LYS A 246 9.26 -11.25 -15.70
C LYS A 246 8.20 -11.91 -16.58
N PHE A 247 7.53 -12.94 -16.09
CA PHE A 247 6.45 -13.60 -16.82
C PHE A 247 5.30 -12.65 -17.18
N ALA A 248 4.98 -11.68 -16.32
CA ALA A 248 3.94 -10.70 -16.58
C ALA A 248 4.34 -9.63 -17.61
N LEU A 249 5.64 -9.44 -17.86
CA LEU A 249 6.17 -8.41 -18.76
C LEU A 249 6.63 -8.94 -20.12
N ASP A 250 6.94 -10.23 -20.22
CA ASP A 250 7.22 -10.94 -21.48
C ASP A 250 5.99 -11.00 -22.41
#